data_AF-A0A2T6N6E1-F1
#
_entry.id   AF-A0A2T6N6E1-F1
#
_cell.length_a   1.000
_cell.length_b   1.000
_cell.length_c   1.000
_cell.angle_alpha   90.00
_cell.angle_beta   90.00
_cell.angle_gamma   90.00
#
_symmetry.space_group_name_H-M   'P 1'
#
loop_
_entity.id
_entity.type
_entity.pdbx_description
1 polymer ?
#
loop_
_entity_poly.entity_id
_entity_poly.type
_entity_poly.pdbx_seq_one_letter_code
_entity_poly.pdbx_strand_id
1 'polypeptide(L)'
;MTKINSARHSRTKDPMAVKIGKRIAQARKMAGFKTAKAFRQQLPKWPENRLSWYEAGYSMPHPGHLEIIAKITGTSACWIMFGLGPIRSGERDLQAVRHQNLVYLFREAEAGKAETVSRFLLGIKLEARQLASYIDNPFKHIGERLARRIEKACGRPRKWLDEQHIESDGLCVSFPDDLRELMTLYSEMDVKGRQVLIELAQTIFKHS
;
A
#
# COMPACT_ATOMS: atom_id res chain seq x y z
N MET A 1 -20.18 39.36 -33.95
CA MET A 1 -18.95 38.67 -33.51
C MET A 1 -18.99 38.50 -32.01
N THR A 2 -19.52 37.38 -31.53
CA THR A 2 -19.75 37.14 -30.10
C THR A 2 -18.54 36.38 -29.54
N LYS A 3 -17.79 37.03 -28.64
CA LYS A 3 -16.65 36.41 -27.93
C LYS A 3 -17.19 35.35 -26.98
N ILE A 4 -16.92 34.07 -27.27
CA ILE A 4 -17.16 32.98 -26.32
C ILE A 4 -16.07 33.07 -25.25
N ASN A 5 -16.44 33.56 -24.08
CA ASN A 5 -15.63 33.45 -22.87
C ASN A 5 -15.54 31.97 -22.49
N SER A 6 -14.41 31.32 -22.79
CA SER A 6 -14.11 29.99 -22.26
C SER A 6 -13.91 30.11 -20.76
N ALA A 7 -14.91 29.64 -20.01
CA ALA A 7 -14.86 29.55 -18.55
C ALA A 7 -13.56 28.87 -18.10
N ARG A 8 -12.80 29.55 -17.24
CA ARG A 8 -11.65 28.99 -16.53
C ARG A 8 -12.15 27.79 -15.71
N HIS A 9 -12.00 26.58 -16.23
CA HIS A 9 -12.04 25.39 -15.39
C HIS A 9 -10.92 25.51 -14.35
N SER A 10 -11.31 25.71 -13.10
CA SER A 10 -10.46 25.40 -11.95
C SER A 10 -9.94 23.98 -12.15
N ARG A 11 -8.67 23.84 -12.55
CA ARG A 11 -8.00 22.54 -12.69
C ARG A 11 -7.78 21.95 -11.30
N THR A 12 -8.82 21.37 -10.74
CA THR A 12 -8.70 20.46 -9.60
C THR A 12 -7.77 19.33 -10.03
N LYS A 13 -6.68 19.13 -9.29
CA LYS A 13 -5.70 18.06 -9.57
C LYS A 13 -6.41 16.71 -9.53
N ASP A 14 -6.04 15.82 -10.43
CA ASP A 14 -6.52 14.44 -10.41
C ASP A 14 -6.15 13.80 -9.05
N PRO A 15 -7.14 13.34 -8.25
CA PRO A 15 -6.89 12.73 -6.95
C PRO A 15 -5.94 11.52 -7.02
N MET A 16 -5.97 10.75 -8.11
CA MET A 16 -5.08 9.62 -8.32
C MET A 16 -3.64 10.09 -8.59
N ALA A 17 -3.49 11.11 -9.45
CA ALA A 17 -2.17 11.71 -9.72
C ALA A 17 -1.53 12.26 -8.45
N VAL A 18 -2.33 12.87 -7.56
CA VAL A 18 -1.87 13.36 -6.25
C VAL A 18 -1.40 12.21 -5.36
N LYS A 19 -2.15 11.10 -5.29
CA LYS A 19 -1.75 9.92 -4.50
C LYS A 19 -0.44 9.31 -5.03
N ILE A 20 -0.33 9.14 -6.35
CA ILE A 20 0.89 8.61 -6.98
C ILE A 20 2.07 9.56 -6.76
N GLY A 21 1.87 10.87 -6.94
CA GLY A 21 2.88 11.89 -6.72
C GLY A 21 3.44 11.88 -5.30
N LYS A 22 2.57 11.73 -4.30
CA LYS A 22 2.99 11.54 -2.89
C LYS A 22 3.87 10.30 -2.73
N ARG A 23 3.54 9.17 -3.37
CA ARG A 23 4.33 7.93 -3.33
C ARG A 23 5.66 8.05 -4.06
N ILE A 24 5.75 8.80 -5.17
CA ILE A 24 7.03 9.11 -5.84
C ILE A 24 7.92 9.93 -4.92
N ALA A 25 7.40 11.01 -4.33
CA ALA A 25 8.15 11.84 -3.39
C ALA A 25 8.62 11.04 -2.17
N GLN A 26 7.82 10.05 -1.77
CA GLN A 26 8.13 9.13 -0.69
C GLN A 26 9.23 8.15 -1.07
N ALA A 27 9.11 7.46 -2.22
CA ALA A 27 10.15 6.57 -2.76
C ALA A 27 11.51 7.26 -2.84
N ARG A 28 11.51 8.51 -3.34
CA ARG A 28 12.70 9.36 -3.39
C ARG A 28 13.33 9.56 -2.00
N LYS A 29 12.53 9.95 -1.00
CA LYS A 29 13.02 10.17 0.37
C LYS A 29 13.60 8.88 0.98
N MET A 30 12.97 7.73 0.70
CA MET A 30 13.46 6.43 1.18
C MET A 30 14.84 6.06 0.65
N ALA A 31 15.11 6.42 -0.60
CA ALA A 31 16.38 6.16 -1.26
C ALA A 31 17.48 7.16 -0.87
N GLY A 32 17.24 8.00 0.15
CA GLY A 32 18.23 8.94 0.70
C GLY A 32 18.28 10.30 0.00
N PHE A 33 17.46 10.54 -1.03
CA PHE A 33 17.47 11.80 -1.76
C PHE A 33 16.68 12.89 -1.00
N LYS A 34 17.41 13.75 -0.27
CA LYS A 34 16.85 14.85 0.51
C LYS A 34 16.10 15.88 -0.35
N THR A 35 16.49 16.06 -1.60
CA THR A 35 15.87 17.04 -2.52
C THR A 35 15.46 16.40 -3.85
N ALA A 36 14.44 16.95 -4.50
CA ALA A 36 14.05 16.55 -5.85
C ALA A 36 15.17 16.80 -6.87
N LYS A 37 15.98 17.85 -6.67
CA LYS A 37 17.17 18.15 -7.48
C LYS A 37 18.21 17.03 -7.42
N ALA A 38 18.51 16.52 -6.22
CA ALA A 38 19.44 15.41 -6.04
C ALA A 38 18.94 14.12 -6.70
N PHE A 39 17.65 13.81 -6.59
CA PHE A 39 17.09 12.64 -7.25
C PHE A 39 17.08 12.76 -8.77
N ARG A 40 16.78 13.96 -9.29
CA ARG A 40 16.79 14.26 -10.72
C ARG A 40 18.14 13.96 -11.38
N GLN A 41 19.26 14.12 -10.66
CA GLN A 41 20.59 13.79 -11.18
C GLN A 41 20.76 12.30 -11.50
N GLN A 42 19.96 11.42 -10.89
CA GLN A 42 19.95 9.98 -11.15
C GLN A 42 18.93 9.57 -12.22
N LEU A 43 18.03 10.48 -12.60
CA LEU A 43 17.02 10.22 -13.62
C LEU A 43 17.59 10.48 -15.03
N PRO A 44 17.02 9.86 -16.07
CA PRO A 44 17.31 10.21 -17.46
C PRO A 44 17.06 11.69 -17.74
N LYS A 45 17.54 12.19 -18.88
CA LYS A 45 17.31 13.57 -19.36
C LYS A 45 15.83 13.84 -19.66
N TRP A 46 15.02 13.96 -18.61
CA TRP A 46 13.63 14.39 -18.66
C TRP A 46 13.55 15.92 -18.65
N PRO A 47 12.43 16.50 -19.12
CA PRO A 47 12.15 17.92 -18.95
C PRO A 47 12.30 18.38 -17.50
N GLU A 48 12.71 19.65 -17.30
CA GLU A 48 13.10 20.18 -15.99
C GLU A 48 12.05 20.01 -14.89
N ASN A 49 10.80 20.20 -15.29
CA ASN A 49 9.62 20.15 -14.46
C ASN A 49 8.96 18.77 -14.36
N ARG A 50 9.44 17.73 -15.06
CA ARG A 50 8.72 16.45 -15.15
C ARG A 50 8.57 15.77 -13.79
N LEU A 51 9.66 15.62 -13.04
CA LEU A 51 9.64 15.02 -11.71
C LEU A 51 8.78 15.84 -10.74
N SER A 52 8.88 17.18 -10.77
CA SER A 52 8.10 18.04 -9.87
C SER A 52 6.61 18.01 -10.21
N TRP A 53 6.25 17.89 -11.49
CA TRP A 53 4.86 17.72 -11.92
C TRP A 53 4.27 16.39 -11.48
N TYR A 54 5.07 15.31 -11.49
CA TYR A 54 4.65 14.03 -10.92
C TYR A 54 4.47 14.13 -9.41
N GLU A 55 5.46 14.58 -8.65
CA GLU A 55 5.37 14.66 -7.18
C GLU A 55 4.23 15.57 -6.71
N ALA A 56 3.96 16.66 -7.43
CA ALA A 56 2.87 17.58 -7.10
C ALA A 56 1.49 17.12 -7.58
N GLY A 57 1.40 16.00 -8.32
CA GLY A 57 0.15 15.49 -8.89
C GLY A 57 -0.45 16.35 -10.00
N TYR A 58 0.37 17.12 -10.72
CA TYR A 58 -0.08 17.90 -11.88
C TYR A 58 -0.23 17.04 -13.15
N SER A 59 0.43 15.89 -13.21
CA SER A 59 0.37 14.98 -14.35
C SER A 59 0.50 13.53 -13.91
N MET A 60 -0.11 12.63 -14.68
CA MET A 60 0.02 11.20 -14.48
C MET A 60 1.41 10.71 -14.91
N PRO A 61 2.12 9.93 -14.08
CA PRO A 61 3.38 9.31 -14.48
C PRO A 61 3.17 8.26 -15.57
N HIS A 62 4.04 8.27 -16.59
CA HIS A 62 4.08 7.21 -17.58
C HIS A 62 4.61 5.91 -16.94
N PRO A 63 4.08 4.71 -17.28
CA PRO A 63 4.55 3.45 -16.70
C PRO A 63 6.08 3.24 -16.78
N GLY A 64 6.68 3.49 -17.95
CA GLY A 64 8.14 3.40 -18.10
C GLY A 64 8.93 4.39 -17.21
N HIS A 65 8.36 5.56 -16.87
CA HIS A 65 8.99 6.46 -15.90
C HIS A 65 8.89 5.92 -14.47
N LEU A 66 7.78 5.26 -14.13
CA LEU A 66 7.59 4.64 -12.82
C LEU A 66 8.57 3.48 -12.61
N GLU A 67 8.82 2.67 -13.62
CA GLU A 67 9.82 1.59 -13.55
C GLU A 67 11.23 2.13 -13.29
N ILE A 68 11.60 3.23 -13.96
CA ILE A 68 12.89 3.88 -13.75
C ILE A 68 13.00 4.41 -12.32
N ILE A 69 11.96 5.12 -11.85
CA ILE A 69 11.90 5.62 -10.47
C ILE A 69 12.06 4.45 -9.50
N ALA A 70 11.22 3.41 -9.65
CA ALA A 70 11.21 2.21 -8.83
C ALA A 70 12.58 1.55 -8.73
N LYS A 71 13.25 1.37 -9.87
CA LYS A 71 14.60 0.79 -9.94
C LYS A 71 15.63 1.62 -9.16
N ILE A 72 15.64 2.94 -9.36
CA ILE A 72 16.61 3.83 -8.71
C ILE A 72 16.34 3.93 -7.20
N THR A 73 15.07 3.91 -6.80
CA THR A 73 14.69 4.03 -5.39
C THR A 73 14.65 2.70 -4.64
N GLY A 74 14.87 1.57 -5.33
CA GLY A 74 14.75 0.23 -4.75
C GLY A 74 13.34 -0.09 -4.27
N THR A 75 12.32 0.50 -4.90
CA THR A 75 10.91 0.36 -4.52
C THR A 75 10.12 -0.43 -5.57
N SER A 76 8.96 -0.96 -5.20
CA SER A 76 8.06 -1.57 -6.20
C SER A 76 7.36 -0.50 -7.05
N ALA A 77 7.37 -0.69 -8.37
CA ALA A 77 6.59 0.14 -9.29
C ALA A 77 5.08 0.00 -9.03
N CYS A 78 4.62 -1.22 -8.69
CA CYS A 78 3.23 -1.50 -8.32
C CYS A 78 2.81 -0.71 -7.08
N TRP A 79 3.69 -0.65 -6.08
CA TRP A 79 3.43 0.16 -4.88
C TRP A 79 3.37 1.66 -5.21
N ILE A 80 4.29 2.19 -6.03
CA ILE A 80 4.22 3.62 -6.42
C ILE A 80 2.92 3.92 -7.19
N MET A 81 2.52 3.04 -8.11
CA MET A 81 1.40 3.28 -9.01
C MET A 81 0.04 3.07 -8.35
N PHE A 82 -0.09 2.03 -7.53
CA PHE A 82 -1.37 1.60 -6.97
C PHE A 82 -1.41 1.66 -5.44
N GLY A 83 -0.25 1.61 -4.78
CA GLY A 83 -0.14 1.52 -3.32
C GLY A 83 -0.34 0.10 -2.83
N LEU A 84 -0.13 -0.85 -3.73
CA LEU A 84 -0.36 -2.27 -3.55
C LEU A 84 0.99 -2.99 -3.68
N GLY A 85 1.16 -4.06 -2.91
CA GLY A 85 2.41 -4.84 -2.87
C GLY A 85 3.52 -4.22 -2.02
N PRO A 86 4.72 -4.85 -2.00
CA PRO A 86 5.80 -4.48 -1.10
C PRO A 86 6.38 -3.11 -1.46
N ILE A 87 6.70 -2.30 -0.46
CA ILE A 87 7.27 -0.96 -0.69
C ILE A 87 8.65 -1.06 -1.36
N ARG A 88 9.47 -2.06 -1.01
CA ARG A 88 10.81 -2.32 -1.57
C ARG A 88 10.84 -3.52 -2.51
N SER A 89 11.76 -3.50 -3.49
CA SER A 89 11.90 -4.55 -4.52
C SER A 89 12.78 -5.73 -4.11
N GLY A 90 13.47 -5.63 -2.96
CA GLY A 90 14.20 -6.73 -2.31
C GLY A 90 13.50 -7.13 -1.01
N GLU A 91 13.89 -8.30 -0.48
CA GLU A 91 13.28 -9.02 0.65
C GLU A 91 12.48 -8.17 1.66
N ARG A 92 11.28 -8.70 1.95
CA ARG A 92 10.21 -8.08 2.75
C ARG A 92 10.75 -7.51 4.07
N ASP A 93 10.93 -6.19 4.09
CA ASP A 93 11.24 -5.45 5.32
C ASP A 93 10.09 -5.63 6.32
N LEU A 94 10.40 -6.16 7.51
CA LEU A 94 9.44 -6.36 8.61
C LEU A 94 8.61 -5.10 8.88
N GLN A 95 9.21 -3.92 8.74
CA GLN A 95 8.50 -2.65 8.91
C GLN A 95 7.42 -2.45 7.84
N ALA A 96 7.70 -2.84 6.59
CA ALA A 96 6.75 -2.71 5.49
C ALA A 96 5.55 -3.63 5.71
N VAL A 97 5.78 -4.87 6.16
CA VAL A 97 4.71 -5.83 6.50
C VAL A 97 3.85 -5.30 7.63
N ARG A 98 4.48 -4.83 8.72
CA ARG A 98 3.77 -4.23 9.86
C ARG A 98 2.94 -3.02 9.47
N HIS A 99 3.46 -2.15 8.60
CA HIS A 99 2.73 -0.97 8.14
C HIS A 99 1.53 -1.36 7.28
N GLN A 100 1.73 -2.25 6.31
CA GLN A 100 0.65 -2.74 5.44
C GLN A 100 -0.49 -3.35 6.26
N ASN A 101 -0.15 -4.21 7.21
CA ASN A 101 -1.13 -4.83 8.10
C ASN A 101 -1.81 -3.82 9.03
N LEU A 102 -1.08 -2.81 9.52
CA LEU A 102 -1.67 -1.71 10.31
C LEU A 102 -2.69 -0.91 9.49
N VAL A 103 -2.36 -0.58 8.23
CA VAL A 103 -3.26 0.14 7.33
C VAL A 103 -4.51 -0.69 7.05
N TYR A 104 -4.36 -1.99 6.82
CA TYR A 104 -5.47 -2.91 6.64
C TYR A 104 -6.40 -2.91 7.86
N LEU A 105 -5.87 -3.15 9.06
CA LEU A 105 -6.67 -3.20 10.29
C LEU A 105 -7.36 -1.87 10.59
N PHE A 106 -6.69 -0.74 10.30
CA PHE A 106 -7.31 0.56 10.47
C PHE A 106 -8.47 0.79 9.50
N ARG A 107 -8.33 0.38 8.24
CA ARG A 107 -9.42 0.47 7.25
C ARG A 107 -10.59 -0.44 7.59
N GLU A 108 -10.32 -1.65 8.09
CA GLU A 108 -11.33 -2.56 8.60
C GLU A 108 -12.13 -1.91 9.74
N ALA A 109 -11.43 -1.21 10.65
CA ALA A 109 -12.07 -0.44 11.72
C ALA A 109 -12.87 0.78 11.22
N GLU A 110 -12.35 1.52 10.22
CA GLU A 110 -13.04 2.66 9.60
C GLU A 110 -14.30 2.25 8.82
N ALA A 111 -14.28 1.09 8.15
CA ALA A 111 -15.44 0.56 7.44
C ALA A 111 -16.56 0.07 8.38
N GLY A 112 -16.24 -0.12 9.66
CA GLY A 112 -17.21 -0.44 10.70
C GLY A 112 -18.00 0.77 11.22
N LYS A 113 -18.49 0.65 12.46
CA LYS A 113 -19.17 1.76 13.16
C LYS A 113 -18.14 2.73 13.74
N ALA A 114 -18.51 3.98 13.97
CA ALA A 114 -17.64 5.00 14.58
C ALA A 114 -17.03 4.54 15.94
N GLU A 115 -17.78 3.75 16.71
CA GLU A 115 -17.32 3.15 17.97
C GLU A 115 -16.14 2.17 17.80
N THR A 116 -16.03 1.52 16.64
CA THR A 116 -14.97 0.57 16.33
C THR A 116 -13.62 1.27 16.24
N VAL A 117 -13.56 2.45 15.61
CA VAL A 117 -12.35 3.26 15.52
C VAL A 117 -11.91 3.74 16.91
N SER A 118 -12.85 4.22 17.72
CA SER A 118 -12.57 4.65 19.10
C SER A 118 -12.03 3.50 19.96
N ARG A 119 -12.62 2.30 19.83
CA ARG A 119 -12.16 1.09 20.55
C ARG A 119 -10.77 0.65 20.06
N PHE A 120 -10.51 0.73 18.76
CA PHE A 120 -9.19 0.45 18.18
C PHE A 120 -8.13 1.40 18.75
N LEU A 121 -8.38 2.72 18.73
CA LEU A 121 -7.47 3.74 19.30
C LEU A 121 -7.19 3.53 20.79
N LEU A 122 -8.23 3.23 21.57
CA LEU A 122 -8.10 2.90 23.00
C LEU A 122 -7.27 1.63 23.23
N GLY A 123 -7.53 0.56 22.47
CA GLY A 123 -6.84 -0.71 22.59
C GLY A 123 -5.34 -0.60 22.27
N ILE A 124 -5.00 0.14 21.22
CA ILE A 124 -3.60 0.38 20.84
C ILE A 124 -2.97 1.51 21.64
N LYS A 125 -3.70 2.16 22.55
CA LYS A 125 -3.40 3.42 23.29
C LYS A 125 -2.52 4.38 22.49
N LEU A 126 -3.05 4.82 21.35
CA LEU A 126 -2.52 5.91 20.54
C LEU A 126 -3.64 6.93 20.32
N GLU A 127 -3.25 8.20 20.23
CA GLU A 127 -4.16 9.24 19.78
C GLU A 127 -4.37 9.16 18.26
N ALA A 128 -5.51 9.65 17.76
CA ALA A 128 -5.81 9.64 16.32
C ALA A 128 -4.71 10.30 15.47
N ARG A 129 -4.14 11.41 15.93
CA ARG A 129 -3.03 12.11 15.26
C ARG A 129 -1.76 11.26 15.21
N GLN A 130 -1.48 10.50 16.27
CA GLN A 130 -0.34 9.60 16.32
C GLN A 130 -0.55 8.42 15.37
N LEU A 131 -1.74 7.81 15.36
CA LEU A 131 -2.08 6.75 14.41
C LEU A 131 -1.96 7.24 12.97
N ALA A 132 -2.54 8.41 12.64
CA ALA A 132 -2.42 9.02 11.32
C ALA A 132 -0.96 9.14 10.89
N SER A 133 -0.05 9.53 11.79
CA SER A 133 1.37 9.60 11.47
C SER A 133 2.04 8.25 11.20
N TYR A 134 1.51 7.12 11.69
CA TYR A 134 1.97 5.78 11.32
C TYR A 134 1.35 5.34 9.99
N ILE A 135 0.06 5.61 9.77
CA ILE A 135 -0.65 5.29 8.53
C ILE A 135 -0.05 6.06 7.34
N ASP A 136 0.19 7.36 7.51
CA ASP A 136 0.74 8.23 6.47
C ASP A 136 2.23 8.00 6.22
N ASN A 137 2.95 7.39 7.18
CA ASN A 137 4.39 7.16 7.09
C ASN A 137 4.76 5.67 7.33
N PRO A 138 4.86 4.86 6.27
CA PRO A 138 5.38 3.48 6.34
C PRO A 138 6.76 3.29 6.96
N PHE A 139 7.58 4.34 7.04
CA PHE A 139 8.91 4.24 7.68
C PHE A 139 8.88 4.56 9.16
N LYS A 140 7.74 5.02 9.68
CA LYS A 140 7.61 5.26 11.11
C LYS A 140 7.63 3.91 11.81
N HIS A 141 8.75 3.63 12.48
CA HIS A 141 9.03 2.31 13.01
C HIS A 141 7.93 1.81 13.96
N ILE A 142 7.30 0.71 13.57
CA ILE A 142 6.35 -0.04 14.39
C ILE A 142 7.16 -1.07 15.17
N GLY A 143 7.61 -0.65 16.34
CA GLY A 143 8.38 -1.52 17.24
C GLY A 143 7.57 -2.68 17.78
N GLU A 144 8.26 -3.71 18.27
CA GLU A 144 7.68 -4.94 18.80
C GLU A 144 6.54 -4.68 19.79
N ARG A 145 6.74 -3.78 20.76
CA ARG A 145 5.73 -3.47 21.78
C ARG A 145 4.44 -2.89 21.18
N LEU A 146 4.55 -2.05 20.15
CA LEU A 146 3.39 -1.49 19.47
C LEU A 146 2.69 -2.55 18.63
N ALA A 147 3.46 -3.37 17.90
CA ALA A 147 2.91 -4.48 17.11
C ALA A 147 2.08 -5.44 17.99
N ARG A 148 2.62 -5.91 19.11
CA ARG A 148 1.88 -6.81 20.03
C ARG A 148 0.61 -6.19 20.60
N ARG A 149 0.60 -4.86 20.80
CA ARG A 149 -0.60 -4.15 21.27
C ARG A 149 -1.68 -4.07 20.20
N ILE A 150 -1.29 -3.81 18.96
CA ILE A 150 -2.22 -3.79 17.83
C ILE A 150 -2.84 -5.17 17.64
N GLU A 151 -2.04 -6.24 17.65
CA GLU A 151 -2.54 -7.62 17.56
C GLU A 151 -3.56 -7.93 18.65
N LYS A 152 -3.22 -7.61 19.90
CA LYS A 152 -4.11 -7.80 21.04
C LYS A 152 -5.40 -6.99 20.92
N ALA A 153 -5.32 -5.74 20.47
CA ALA A 153 -6.48 -4.87 20.31
C ALA A 153 -7.44 -5.37 19.22
N CYS A 154 -6.91 -6.04 18.19
CA CYS A 154 -7.66 -6.62 17.08
C CYS A 154 -7.99 -8.11 17.24
N GLY A 155 -7.64 -8.73 18.37
CA GLY A 155 -7.84 -10.17 18.58
C GLY A 155 -7.04 -11.06 17.62
N ARG A 156 -5.93 -10.56 17.04
CA ARG A 156 -5.06 -11.32 16.15
C ARG A 156 -4.01 -12.11 16.95
N PRO A 157 -3.53 -13.26 16.44
CA PRO A 157 -2.49 -14.03 17.11
C PRO A 157 -1.17 -13.26 17.19
N ARG A 158 -0.30 -13.68 18.12
CA ARG A 158 1.03 -13.09 18.25
C ARG A 158 1.84 -13.34 16.98
N LYS A 159 2.56 -12.32 16.50
CA LYS A 159 3.34 -12.28 15.23
C LYS A 159 2.50 -12.11 13.97
N TRP A 160 1.19 -12.04 14.07
CA TRP A 160 0.34 -11.73 12.92
C TRP A 160 0.78 -10.45 12.20
N LEU A 161 1.13 -9.37 12.91
CA LEU A 161 1.60 -8.15 12.24
C LEU A 161 2.94 -8.29 11.51
N ASP A 162 3.72 -9.32 11.81
CA ASP A 162 5.02 -9.59 11.20
C ASP A 162 4.91 -10.48 9.97
N GLU A 163 3.75 -11.12 9.81
CA GLU A 163 3.45 -12.05 8.74
C GLU A 163 2.68 -11.34 7.63
N GLN A 164 2.91 -11.76 6.39
CA GLN A 164 2.16 -11.24 5.26
C GLN A 164 0.84 -12.01 5.14
N HIS A 165 -0.26 -11.26 5.07
CA HIS A 165 -1.60 -11.80 4.94
C HIS A 165 -2.14 -11.51 3.55
N ILE A 166 -2.90 -12.45 3.01
CA ILE A 166 -3.48 -12.35 1.66
C ILE A 166 -4.50 -11.20 1.65
N GLU A 167 -5.25 -11.03 2.74
CA GLU A 167 -6.27 -10.01 2.93
C GLU A 167 -5.68 -8.60 2.99
N SER A 168 -4.46 -8.48 3.52
CA SER A 168 -3.73 -7.23 3.56
C SER A 168 -2.93 -6.97 2.28
N ASP A 169 -2.77 -7.98 1.40
CA ASP A 169 -2.11 -7.85 0.11
C ASP A 169 -2.99 -7.11 -0.89
N GLY A 170 -2.53 -5.94 -1.29
CA GLY A 170 -3.21 -5.12 -2.28
C GLY A 170 -3.38 -5.81 -3.64
N LEU A 171 -2.51 -6.77 -3.99
CA LEU A 171 -2.69 -7.61 -5.18
C LEU A 171 -3.92 -8.51 -5.05
N CYS A 172 -4.19 -9.02 -3.85
CA CYS A 172 -5.26 -9.98 -3.67
C CYS A 172 -6.65 -9.36 -3.74
N VAL A 173 -6.82 -8.08 -3.38
CA VAL A 173 -8.08 -7.34 -3.56
C VAL A 173 -8.52 -7.27 -5.03
N SER A 174 -7.60 -7.46 -5.98
CA SER A 174 -7.92 -7.50 -7.41
C SER A 174 -8.41 -8.86 -7.91
N PHE A 175 -8.29 -9.91 -7.11
CA PHE A 175 -8.82 -11.23 -7.44
C PHE A 175 -10.34 -11.29 -7.20
N PRO A 176 -11.08 -12.08 -8.01
CA PRO A 176 -12.47 -12.42 -7.76
C PRO A 176 -12.74 -12.92 -6.33
N ASP A 177 -13.92 -12.65 -5.79
CA ASP A 177 -14.28 -12.91 -4.38
C ASP A 177 -14.11 -14.39 -3.99
N ASP A 178 -14.50 -15.30 -4.88
CA ASP A 178 -14.35 -16.74 -4.74
C ASP A 178 -12.88 -17.18 -4.67
N LEU A 179 -12.02 -16.58 -5.49
CA LEU A 179 -10.59 -16.86 -5.45
C LEU A 179 -9.94 -16.32 -4.17
N ARG A 180 -10.38 -15.14 -3.70
CA ARG A 180 -9.91 -14.58 -2.42
C ARG A 180 -10.30 -15.47 -1.24
N GLU A 181 -11.55 -15.92 -1.21
CA GLU A 181 -12.06 -16.84 -0.19
C GLU A 181 -11.26 -18.16 -0.19
N LEU A 182 -11.04 -18.76 -1.36
CA LEU A 182 -10.24 -19.97 -1.50
C LEU A 182 -8.80 -19.79 -0.99
N MET A 183 -8.17 -18.66 -1.32
CA MET A 183 -6.81 -18.34 -0.89
C MET A 183 -6.72 -18.14 0.63
N THR A 184 -7.69 -17.45 1.24
CA THR A 184 -7.78 -17.29 2.70
C THR A 184 -7.94 -18.65 3.37
N LEU A 185 -8.91 -19.47 2.93
CA LEU A 185 -9.13 -20.82 3.46
C LEU A 185 -7.86 -21.68 3.35
N TYR A 186 -7.18 -21.64 2.21
CA TYR A 186 -5.93 -22.38 2.00
C TYR A 186 -4.81 -21.91 2.95
N SER A 187 -4.72 -20.62 3.24
CA SER A 187 -3.70 -20.05 4.12
C SER A 187 -3.87 -20.48 5.59
N GLU A 188 -5.11 -20.63 6.05
CA GLU A 188 -5.45 -21.03 7.42
C GLU A 188 -5.36 -22.55 7.64
N MET A 189 -5.42 -23.34 6.56
CA MET A 189 -5.29 -24.80 6.63
C MET A 189 -3.88 -25.26 7.01
N ASP A 190 -3.81 -26.40 7.69
CA ASP A 190 -2.57 -27.13 7.91
C ASP A 190 -2.09 -27.85 6.64
N VAL A 191 -0.87 -28.41 6.67
CA VAL A 191 -0.26 -29.05 5.50
C VAL A 191 -1.13 -30.16 4.92
N LYS A 192 -1.80 -30.93 5.78
CA LYS A 192 -2.67 -32.04 5.37
C LYS A 192 -3.94 -31.52 4.70
N GLY A 193 -4.58 -30.49 5.25
CA GLY A 193 -5.76 -29.86 4.67
C GLY A 193 -5.49 -29.25 3.29
N ARG A 194 -4.34 -28.58 3.13
CA ARG A 194 -3.90 -28.03 1.85
C ARG A 194 -3.73 -29.09 0.77
N GLN A 195 -3.16 -30.25 1.13
CA GLN A 195 -2.94 -31.36 0.20
C GLN A 195 -4.28 -31.90 -0.33
N VAL A 196 -5.24 -32.12 0.59
CA VAL A 196 -6.58 -32.62 0.24
C VAL A 196 -7.35 -31.64 -0.64
N LEU A 197 -7.25 -30.33 -0.37
CA LEU A 197 -7.90 -29.31 -1.19
C LEU A 197 -7.39 -29.34 -2.64
N ILE A 198 -6.07 -29.50 -2.83
CA ILE A 198 -5.47 -29.60 -4.16
C ILE A 198 -5.93 -30.86 -4.88
N GLU A 199 -5.97 -32.01 -4.20
CA GLU A 199 -6.44 -33.28 -4.80
C GLU A 199 -7.91 -33.21 -5.24
N LEU A 200 -8.77 -32.59 -4.41
CA LEU A 200 -10.18 -32.34 -4.75
C LEU A 200 -10.30 -31.43 -5.97
N ALA A 201 -9.60 -30.30 -5.98
CA ALA A 201 -9.63 -29.36 -7.09
C ALA A 201 -9.14 -30.00 -8.40
N GLN A 202 -8.07 -30.80 -8.34
CA GLN A 202 -7.56 -31.55 -9.50
C GLN A 202 -8.56 -32.59 -9.99
N THR A 203 -9.27 -33.26 -9.09
CA THR A 203 -10.28 -34.26 -9.45
C THR A 203 -11.47 -33.59 -10.14
N ILE A 204 -11.97 -32.49 -9.57
CA ILE A 204 -13.06 -31.70 -10.17
C ILE A 204 -12.64 -31.21 -11.56
N PHE A 205 -11.44 -30.63 -11.69
CA PHE A 205 -10.93 -30.12 -12.97
C PHE A 205 -10.79 -31.20 -14.05
N LYS A 206 -10.43 -32.44 -13.67
CA LYS A 206 -10.35 -33.57 -14.61
C LYS A 206 -11.72 -34.06 -15.10
N HIS A 207 -12.80 -33.72 -14.40
CA HIS A 207 -14.16 -34.20 -14.67
C HIS A 207 -15.14 -33.09 -15.08
N SER A 208 -14.67 -31.84 -15.18
CA SER A 208 -15.37 -30.68 -15.75
C SER A 208 -14.99 -30.48 -17.21
#